data_AF-K2B6X7-F1
#
_entry.id   AF-K2B6X7-F1
#
_cell.length_a   1.000
_cell.length_b   1.000
_cell.length_c   1.000
_cell.angle_alpha   90.00
_cell.angle_beta   90.00
_cell.angle_gamma   90.00
#
_symmetry.space_group_name_H-M   'P 1'
#
loop_
_entity.id
_entity.type
_entity.pdbx_description
1 polymer ?
#
loop_
_entity_poly.entity_id
_entity_poly.type
_entity_poly.pdbx_seq_one_letter_code
_entity_poly.pdbx_strand_id
1 'polypeptide(L)' 'MEEGLFPHSRSMLDVSEIEEERRLAYVGMTRAREKLYLTYASQRLYFGTTSSNLVSRFVVDIPEELISTI' A
#
# COMPACT_ATOMS: atom_id res chain seq x y z
N MET A 1 -1.48 2.90 -3.00
CA MET A 1 -0.65 1.81 -2.44
C MET A 1 0.82 2.15 -2.68
N GLU A 2 1.36 3.09 -1.91
CA GLU A 2 2.71 3.64 -2.11
C GLU A 2 3.47 3.60 -0.79
N GLU A 3 4.75 3.21 -0.81
CA GLU A 3 5.61 3.30 0.37
C GLU A 3 5.66 4.74 0.90
N GLY A 4 5.59 4.90 2.23
CA GLY A 4 5.55 6.21 2.88
C GLY A 4 4.17 6.86 2.95
N LEU A 5 3.21 6.40 2.15
CA LEU A 5 1.78 6.77 2.27
C LEU A 5 0.96 5.64 2.89
N PHE A 6 1.17 4.40 2.44
CA PHE A 6 0.56 3.21 3.01
C PHE A 6 1.47 1.99 2.75
N PRO A 7 2.27 1.54 3.73
CA PRO A 7 2.30 2.01 5.12
C PRO A 7 2.72 3.47 5.26
N HIS A 8 2.11 4.19 6.21
CA HIS A 8 2.42 5.59 6.43
C HIS A 8 3.86 5.77 6.92
N SER A 9 4.58 6.77 6.41
CA SER A 9 5.99 7.05 6.72
C SER A 9 6.35 7.02 8.21
N ARG A 10 5.43 7.47 9.08
CA ARG A 10 5.62 7.44 10.55
C ARG A 10 5.72 6.04 11.13
N SER A 11 4.98 5.07 10.58
CA SER A 11 5.00 3.68 11.03
C SER A 11 6.29 2.95 10.69
N MET A 12 7.06 3.46 9.72
CA MET A 12 8.19 2.73 9.12
C MET A 12 9.36 2.46 10.07
N LEU A 13 9.43 3.18 11.19
CA LEU A 13 10.51 3.05 12.15
C LEU A 13 10.21 2.05 13.28
N ASP A 14 8.95 1.63 13.41
CA ASP A 14 8.50 0.70 14.45
C ASP A 14 7.77 -0.49 13.84
N VAL A 15 8.31 -1.69 14.05
CA VAL A 15 7.73 -2.94 13.54
C VAL A 15 6.29 -3.11 14.01
N SER A 16 5.96 -2.73 15.24
CA SER A 16 4.60 -2.88 15.77
C SER A 16 3.60 -1.96 15.06
N GLU A 17 4.01 -0.75 14.66
CA GLU A 17 3.18 0.17 13.88
C GLU A 17 3.03 -0.31 12.42
N ILE A 18 4.09 -0.88 11.82
CA ILE A 18 3.98 -1.50 10.49
C ILE A 18 2.97 -2.66 10.51
N GLU A 19 3.00 -3.48 11.56
CA GLU A 19 2.05 -4.58 11.71
C GLU A 19 0.61 -4.10 11.92
N GLU A 20 0.40 -2.92 12.52
CA GLU A 20 -0.92 -2.28 12.58
C GLU A 20 -1.37 -1.81 11.19
N GLU A 21 -0.51 -1.14 10.43
CA GLU A 21 -0.80 -0.76 9.04
C GLU A 21 -1.08 -1.98 8.15
N ARG A 22 -0.38 -3.11 8.40
CA ARG A 22 -0.65 -4.39 7.74
C ARG A 22 -2.03 -4.93 8.08
N ARG A 23 -2.46 -4.83 9.35
CA ARG A 23 -3.84 -5.18 9.75
C ARG A 23 -4.87 -4.28 9.06
N LEU A 24 -4.59 -2.98 8.91
CA LEU A 24 -5.44 -2.07 8.14
C LEU A 24 -5.53 -2.50 6.67
N ALA A 25 -4.41 -2.91 6.06
CA ALA A 25 -4.39 -3.40 4.68
C ALA A 25 -5.26 -4.66 4.54
N TYR A 26 -5.10 -5.61 5.47
CA TYR A 26 -5.91 -6.83 5.53
C TYR A 26 -7.42 -6.51 5.66
N VAL A 27 -7.80 -5.60 6.56
CA VAL A 27 -9.21 -5.20 6.71
C VAL A 27 -9.74 -4.56 5.42
N GLY A 28 -8.95 -3.68 4.80
CA GLY A 28 -9.28 -3.05 3.52
C GLY A 28 -9.50 -4.07 2.40
N MET A 29 -8.58 -5.03 2.24
CA MET A 29 -8.67 -6.11 1.26
C MET A 29 -9.92 -6.96 1.47
N THR A 30 -10.22 -7.34 2.71
CA THR A 30 -11.40 -8.15 3.06
C THR A 30 -12.74 -7.40 2.97
N ARG A 31 -12.74 -6.11 2.58
CA ARG A 31 -13.99 -5.40 2.25
C ARG A 31 -14.51 -5.77 0.86
N ALA A 32 -13.63 -6.13 -0.07
CA ALA A 32 -14.02 -6.52 -1.41
C ALA A 32 -14.72 -7.90 -1.39
N ARG A 33 -15.91 -7.98 -2.00
CA ARG A 33 -16.66 -9.24 -2.10
C ARG A 33 -16.34 -10.04 -3.37
N GLU A 34 -16.11 -9.35 -4.48
CA GLU A 34 -15.91 -9.99 -5.79
C GLU A 34 -14.57 -9.63 -6.43
N LYS A 35 -14.29 -8.33 -6.60
CA LYS A 35 -13.05 -7.82 -7.20
C LYS A 35 -12.42 -6.75 -6.33
N LEU A 36 -11.11 -6.81 -6.20
CA LEU A 36 -10.27 -5.81 -5.54
C LEU A 36 -9.35 -5.17 -6.57
N TYR A 37 -9.35 -3.84 -6.63
CA TYR A 37 -8.42 -3.09 -7.47
C TYR A 37 -7.47 -2.31 -6.55
N LEU A 38 -6.18 -2.46 -6.80
CA LEU A 38 -5.13 -1.74 -6.09
C LEU A 38 -4.46 -0.78 -7.07
N THR A 39 -4.26 0.46 -6.66
CA THR A 39 -3.63 1.50 -7.49
C THR A 39 -2.49 2.19 -6.76
N TYR A 40 -1.49 2.62 -7.52
CA TYR A 40 -0.39 3.46 -7.05
C TYR A 40 -0.05 4.49 -8.13
N ALA A 41 0.56 5.61 -7.73
CA ALA A 41 1.04 6.62 -8.66
C ALA A 41 2.56 6.52 -8.82
N SER A 42 3.08 6.61 -10.05
CA SER A 42 4.52 6.71 -10.32
C SER A 42 5.12 8.05 -9.84
N GLN A 43 4.30 9.10 -9.81
CA GLN A 43 4.66 10.42 -9.30
C GLN A 43 3.42 11.10 -8.71
N ARG A 44 3.58 11.74 -7.55
CA ARG A 44 2.48 12.37 -6.82
C ARG A 44 2.93 13.70 -6.21
N LEU A 45 2.14 14.74 -6.44
CA LEU A 45 2.20 15.99 -5.65
C LEU A 45 1.42 15.78 -4.35
N TYR A 46 2.12 15.81 -3.22
CA TYR A 46 1.55 15.64 -1.89
C TYR A 46 2.13 16.68 -0.94
N PHE A 47 1.27 17.44 -0.26
CA PHE A 47 1.66 18.57 0.58
C PHE A 47 2.68 19.52 -0.07
N GLY A 48 2.45 19.88 -1.35
CA GLY A 48 3.31 20.81 -2.09
C GLY A 48 4.66 20.23 -2.56
N THR A 49 4.96 18.98 -2.23
CA THR A 49 6.18 18.29 -2.67
C THR A 49 5.81 17.18 -3.65
N THR A 50 6.51 17.13 -4.78
CA THR A 50 6.37 16.04 -5.74
C THR A 50 7.32 14.91 -5.39
N SER A 51 6.79 13.70 -5.24
CA SER A 51 7.56 12.50 -4.88
C SER A 51 7.22 11.35 -5.84
N SER A 52 8.21 10.47 -6.06
CA SER A 52 8.06 9.20 -6.77
C SER A 52 8.27 8.07 -5.78
N ASN A 53 7.18 7.68 -5.13
CA ASN A 53 7.22 6.62 -4.12
C ASN A 53 7.21 5.25 -4.79
N LEU A 54 7.88 4.28 -4.16
CA LEU A 54 7.82 2.89 -4.59
C LEU A 54 6.42 2.32 -4.32
N VAL A 55 6.09 1.23 -5.01
CA VAL A 55 4.89 0.43 -4.72
C VAL A 55 4.94 -0.04 -3.26
N SER A 56 3.82 0.05 -2.56
CA SER A 56 3.68 -0.45 -1.18
C SER A 56 4.11 -1.91 -1.06
N ARG A 57 4.88 -2.22 0.00
CA ARG A 57 5.25 -3.59 0.39
C ARG A 57 4.06 -4.52 0.52
N PHE A 58 2.89 -4.00 0.93
CA PHE A 58 1.68 -4.80 1.08
C PHE A 58 1.15 -5.34 -0.26
N VAL A 59 1.52 -4.71 -1.38
CA VAL A 59 1.21 -5.24 -2.72
C VAL A 59 2.20 -6.33 -3.10
N VAL A 60 3.48 -6.15 -2.76
CA VAL A 60 4.56 -7.11 -3.06
C VAL A 60 4.38 -8.42 -2.29
N ASP A 61 3.78 -8.37 -1.10
CA ASP A 61 3.47 -9.54 -0.26
C ASP A 61 2.32 -10.40 -0.82
N ILE A 62 1.59 -9.94 -1.85
CA ILE A 62 0.48 -10.70 -2.46
C ILE A 62 1.07 -11.68 -3.49
N PRO A 63 0.69 -12.97 -3.45
CA PRO A 63 1.13 -13.94 -4.46
C PRO A 63 0.85 -13.48 -5.89
N GLU A 64 1.86 -13.54 -6.76
CA GLU A 64 1.81 -12.99 -8.12
C GLU A 64 0.69 -13.62 -8.97
N GLU A 65 0.37 -14.90 -8.74
CA GLU A 65 -0.70 -15.61 -9.43
C GLU A 65 -2.11 -15.04 -9.15
N LEU A 66 -2.27 -14.22 -8.11
CA LEU A 66 -3.52 -13.54 -7.76
C LEU A 66 -3.62 -12.14 -8.35
N ILE A 67 -2.55 -11.62 -8.95
CA ILE A 67 -2.46 -10.25 -9.47
C ILE A 67 -2.62 -10.26 -10.99
N SER A 68 -3.49 -9.38 -11.49
CA SER A 68 -3.56 -9.03 -12.90
C SER A 68 -3.23 -7.56 -13.06
N THR A 69 -2.25 -7.24 -13.89
CA THR A 69 -1.99 -5.86 -14.33
C THR A 69 -2.87 -5.54 -15.54
N ILE A 70 -3.40 -4.33 -15.59
CA ILE A 70 -4.21 -3.80 -16.70
C ILE A 70 -3.36 -2.78 -17.46
#